data_AF-A0A924GEE4-F1
#
_entry.id   AF-A0A924GEE4-F1
#
_cell.length_a   1.000
_cell.length_b   1.000
_cell.length_c   1.000
_cell.angle_alpha   90.00
_cell.angle_beta   90.00
_cell.angle_gamma   90.00
#
_symmetry.space_group_name_H-M   'P 1'
#
loop_
_entity.id
_entity.type
_entity.pdbx_description
1 polymer ?
#
loop_
_entity_poly.entity_id
_entity_poly.type
_entity_poly.pdbx_seq_one_letter_code
_entity_poly.pdbx_strand_id
1 'polypeptide(L)'
;MTRVESTLLSVALAAVLTLAAYTNVLLVAVVIVIVQLMIAAAPSPANEAGRSVHAPRFGAAAVAGLIGTVITLWPRLLIGAAGTNAGNVGRIDSGVFAGLAPAMAAGVIVALLSQMSRRDGRGSLVLTTGYAVSLCAFAVLAIGWIGAAKSLGGAPVIAVCAIAVSAALLVWLLPLQRWIAGALAVVAAAAAGGVSAPFLGDSAEMTWLFGAFAGVGIAMFAILGQVLGRAWCSGRRHVSSGWGFPGALSLALCAPIVFVASQLLGASFSLS
;
A
#
# COMPACT_ATOMS: atom_id res chain seq x y z
N MET A 1 14.62 13.83 5.41
CA MET A 1 13.91 14.06 4.14
C MET A 1 13.02 15.27 4.29
N THR A 2 13.06 16.16 3.29
CA THR A 2 12.09 17.25 3.22
C THR A 2 10.70 16.71 2.86
N ARG A 3 9.64 17.46 3.18
CA ARG A 3 8.26 17.07 2.82
C ARG A 3 8.14 16.84 1.31
N VAL A 4 8.83 17.66 0.53
CA VAL A 4 8.87 17.64 -0.92
C VAL A 4 9.46 16.33 -1.46
N GLU A 5 10.58 15.85 -0.91
CA GLU A 5 11.17 14.57 -1.35
C GLU A 5 10.21 13.39 -1.16
N SER A 6 9.55 13.31 0.01
CA SER A 6 8.63 12.20 0.31
C SER A 6 7.39 12.17 -0.58
N THR A 7 6.87 13.34 -0.95
CA THR A 7 5.72 13.47 -1.84
C THR A 7 6.11 13.22 -3.28
N LEU A 8 7.23 13.77 -3.75
CA LEU A 8 7.74 13.54 -5.11
C LEU A 8 8.06 12.06 -5.34
N LEU A 9 8.63 11.38 -4.35
CA LEU A 9 8.84 9.94 -4.41
C LEU A 9 7.52 9.17 -4.54
N SER A 10 6.48 9.57 -3.79
CA SER A 10 5.16 8.91 -3.88
C SER A 10 4.52 9.11 -5.25
N VAL A 11 4.62 10.32 -5.80
CA VAL A 11 4.15 10.67 -7.15
C VAL A 11 4.91 9.89 -8.21
N ALA A 12 6.24 9.81 -8.10
CA ALA A 12 7.08 9.04 -9.01
C ALA A 12 6.74 7.55 -8.97
N LEU A 13 6.59 6.96 -7.78
CA LEU A 13 6.18 5.57 -7.63
C LEU A 13 4.76 5.32 -8.17
N ALA A 14 3.82 6.26 -7.99
CA ALA A 14 2.48 6.18 -8.57
C ALA A 14 2.50 6.23 -10.11
N ALA A 15 3.35 7.08 -10.69
CA ALA A 15 3.55 7.16 -12.13
C ALA A 15 4.17 5.86 -12.69
N VAL A 16 5.19 5.32 -12.02
CA VAL A 16 5.81 4.04 -12.40
C VAL A 16 4.81 2.89 -12.25
N LEU A 17 3.99 2.86 -11.20
CA LEU A 17 2.91 1.87 -11.04
C LEU A 17 1.90 1.94 -12.19
N THR A 18 1.55 3.16 -12.62
CA THR A 18 0.64 3.37 -13.75
C THR A 18 1.23 2.83 -15.04
N LEU A 19 2.49 3.18 -15.35
CA LEU A 19 3.18 2.68 -16.53
C LEU A 19 3.33 1.15 -16.52
N ALA A 20 3.66 0.60 -15.35
CA ALA A 20 3.76 -0.84 -15.15
C ALA A 20 2.41 -1.55 -15.38
N ALA A 21 1.30 -0.95 -14.92
CA ALA A 21 -0.03 -1.51 -15.10
C ALA A 21 -0.46 -1.62 -16.56
N TYR A 22 -0.06 -0.67 -17.41
CA TYR A 22 -0.29 -0.75 -18.87
C TYR A 22 0.64 -1.74 -19.59
N THR A 23 1.77 -2.11 -18.97
CA THR A 23 2.77 -2.96 -19.61
C THR A 23 2.61 -4.43 -19.22
N ASN A 24 2.71 -4.75 -17.93
CA ASN A 24 2.65 -6.11 -17.42
C ASN A 24 2.43 -6.13 -15.89
N VAL A 25 1.56 -7.02 -15.41
CA VAL A 25 1.31 -7.27 -13.97
C VAL A 25 2.59 -7.63 -13.20
N LEU A 26 3.56 -8.31 -13.84
CA LEU A 26 4.84 -8.63 -13.20
C LEU A 26 5.65 -7.36 -12.86
N LEU A 27 5.58 -6.33 -13.71
CA LEU A 27 6.26 -5.05 -13.43
C LEU A 27 5.59 -4.33 -12.25
N VAL A 28 4.27 -4.40 -12.13
CA VAL A 28 3.54 -3.88 -10.96
C VAL A 28 4.03 -4.58 -9.69
N ALA A 29 4.18 -5.91 -9.72
CA ALA A 29 4.71 -6.66 -8.59
C ALA A 29 6.14 -6.25 -8.21
N VAL A 30 7.04 -6.01 -9.18
CA VAL A 30 8.40 -5.51 -8.90
C VAL A 30 8.34 -4.16 -8.17
N VAL A 31 7.51 -3.22 -8.63
CA VAL A 31 7.35 -1.91 -7.98
C VAL A 31 6.81 -2.06 -6.56
N ILE A 32 5.85 -2.96 -6.35
CA ILE A 32 5.31 -3.23 -5.01
C ILE A 32 6.33 -3.89 -4.10
N VAL A 33 7.19 -4.78 -4.60
CA VAL A 33 8.32 -5.33 -3.82
C VAL A 33 9.27 -4.20 -3.40
N ILE A 34 9.55 -3.23 -4.28
CA ILE A 34 10.34 -2.05 -3.90
C ILE A 34 9.65 -1.27 -2.77
N VAL A 35 8.33 -1.01 -2.87
CA VAL A 35 7.55 -0.36 -1.81
C VAL A 35 7.62 -1.15 -0.50
N GLN A 36 7.48 -2.47 -0.54
CA GLN A 36 7.57 -3.37 0.61
C GLN A 36 8.96 -3.33 1.25
N LEU A 37 10.03 -3.31 0.45
CA LEU A 37 11.40 -3.20 0.93
C LEU A 37 11.65 -1.83 1.59
N MET A 38 11.08 -0.75 1.05
CA MET A 38 11.13 0.58 1.67
C MET A 38 10.38 0.63 3.01
N ILE A 39 9.29 -0.12 3.15
CA ILE A 39 8.58 -0.32 4.42
C ILE A 39 9.40 -1.19 5.39
N ALA A 40 10.03 -2.26 4.91
CA ALA A 40 10.87 -3.14 5.72
C ALA A 40 12.13 -2.42 6.23
N ALA A 41 12.67 -1.53 5.42
CA ALA A 41 13.80 -0.64 5.74
C ALA A 41 13.41 0.54 6.65
N ALA A 42 12.19 0.56 7.20
CA ALA A 42 11.76 1.57 8.17
C ALA A 42 12.76 1.72 9.33
N PRO A 43 12.79 2.87 10.01
CA PRO A 43 13.84 3.22 10.99
C PRO A 43 13.56 2.72 12.43
N SER A 44 14.59 2.35 13.22
CA SER A 44 14.49 1.57 14.50
C SER A 44 13.48 2.12 15.53
N PRO A 45 12.69 1.30 16.25
CA PRO A 45 11.86 1.84 17.33
C PRO A 45 12.74 2.59 18.34
N ALA A 46 12.25 3.72 18.84
CA ALA A 46 12.89 4.44 19.94
C ALA A 46 12.27 3.98 21.26
N ASN A 47 13.08 3.85 22.32
CA ASN A 47 12.55 3.63 23.67
C ASN A 47 12.08 4.96 24.29
N GLU A 48 11.51 4.88 25.50
CA GLU A 48 11.04 6.05 26.27
C GLU A 48 12.15 7.08 26.57
N ALA A 49 13.42 6.65 26.60
CA ALA A 49 14.60 7.52 26.74
C ALA A 49 15.14 8.04 25.39
N GLY A 50 14.41 7.86 24.28
CA GLY A 50 14.79 8.30 22.94
C GLY A 50 15.94 7.51 22.29
N ARG A 51 16.37 6.39 22.89
CA ARG A 51 17.46 5.56 22.34
C ARG A 51 16.91 4.57 21.31
N SER A 52 17.64 4.37 20.22
CA SER A 52 17.28 3.38 19.21
C SER A 52 17.42 1.96 19.77
N VAL A 53 16.35 1.18 19.72
CA VAL A 53 16.38 -0.24 20.08
C VAL A 53 16.63 -1.05 18.81
N HIS A 54 17.68 -1.87 18.80
CA HIS A 54 17.90 -2.81 17.71
C HIS A 54 16.78 -3.86 17.70
N ALA A 55 16.00 -3.91 16.63
CA ALA A 55 14.86 -4.81 16.48
C ALA A 55 14.98 -5.55 15.14
N PRO A 56 15.03 -6.90 15.14
CA PRO A 56 15.12 -7.70 13.92
C PRO A 56 13.76 -7.75 13.21
N ARG A 57 13.42 -6.65 12.52
CA ARG A 57 12.11 -6.43 11.89
C ARG A 57 12.13 -6.51 10.36
N PHE A 58 13.30 -6.29 9.76
CA PHE A 58 13.43 -6.25 8.30
C PHE A 58 13.00 -7.59 7.70
N GLY A 59 13.52 -8.70 8.27
CA GLY A 59 13.17 -10.04 7.85
C GLY A 59 11.66 -10.31 7.92
N ALA A 60 11.00 -9.92 9.02
CA ALA A 60 9.56 -10.14 9.17
C ALA A 60 8.74 -9.39 8.11
N ALA A 61 9.00 -8.10 7.92
CA ALA A 61 8.26 -7.29 6.95
C ALA A 61 8.57 -7.67 5.49
N ALA A 62 9.82 -8.01 5.18
CA ALA A 62 10.23 -8.47 3.85
C ALA A 62 9.60 -9.83 3.52
N VAL A 63 9.61 -10.78 4.46
CA VAL A 63 8.99 -12.10 4.26
C VAL A 63 7.48 -11.96 4.09
N ALA A 64 6.81 -11.15 4.91
CA ALA A 64 5.38 -10.88 4.77
C ALA A 64 5.06 -10.30 3.38
N GLY A 65 5.79 -9.27 2.96
CA GLY A 65 5.60 -8.65 1.65
C GLY A 65 5.82 -9.63 0.49
N LEU A 66 6.94 -10.35 0.49
CA LEU A 66 7.29 -11.30 -0.58
C LEU A 66 6.30 -12.45 -0.68
N ILE A 67 5.94 -13.09 0.45
CA ILE A 67 4.97 -14.19 0.47
C ILE A 67 3.62 -13.70 -0.08
N GLY A 68 3.16 -12.54 0.38
CA GLY A 68 1.91 -11.99 -0.10
C GLY A 68 1.95 -11.64 -1.60
N THR A 69 3.04 -11.05 -2.08
CA THR A 69 3.24 -10.77 -3.51
C THR A 69 3.21 -12.06 -4.35
N VAL A 70 3.90 -13.11 -3.90
CA VAL A 70 3.93 -14.42 -4.59
C VAL A 70 2.54 -15.06 -4.61
N ILE A 71 1.83 -15.09 -3.48
CA ILE A 71 0.51 -15.70 -3.38
C ILE A 71 -0.51 -14.92 -4.25
N THR A 72 -0.45 -13.59 -4.27
CA THR A 72 -1.36 -12.79 -5.09
C THR A 72 -1.06 -12.90 -6.58
N LEU A 73 0.21 -13.06 -6.98
CA LEU A 73 0.57 -13.36 -8.36
C LEU A 73 0.09 -14.75 -8.78
N TRP A 74 0.36 -15.75 -7.96
CA TRP A 74 0.02 -17.16 -8.20
C TRP A 74 -0.96 -17.70 -7.14
N PRO A 75 -2.24 -17.31 -7.20
CA PRO A 75 -3.26 -17.81 -6.26
C PRO A 75 -3.45 -19.33 -6.37
N ARG A 76 -2.92 -19.93 -7.45
CA ARG A 76 -2.87 -21.38 -7.63
C ARG A 76 -2.10 -22.11 -6.52
N LEU A 77 -1.18 -21.45 -5.83
CA LEU A 77 -0.45 -22.01 -4.69
C LEU A 77 -1.34 -22.30 -3.48
N LEU A 78 -2.54 -21.69 -3.41
CA LEU A 78 -3.52 -21.93 -2.36
C LEU A 78 -4.55 -23.02 -2.73
N ILE A 79 -4.45 -23.62 -3.91
CA ILE A 79 -5.33 -24.71 -4.32
C ILE A 79 -4.90 -25.95 -3.52
N GLY A 80 -5.74 -26.37 -2.57
CA GLY A 80 -5.60 -27.65 -1.88
C GLY A 80 -5.76 -28.85 -2.81
N ALA A 81 -5.56 -30.06 -2.27
CA ALA A 81 -5.69 -31.32 -3.02
C ALA A 81 -7.05 -31.40 -3.75
N ALA A 82 -7.07 -32.10 -4.89
CA ALA A 82 -8.28 -32.29 -5.69
C ALA A 82 -9.40 -32.92 -4.83
N GLY A 83 -10.42 -32.12 -4.47
CA GLY A 83 -11.53 -32.54 -3.61
C GLY A 83 -11.98 -31.50 -2.58
N THR A 84 -11.14 -30.52 -2.22
CA THR A 84 -11.48 -29.47 -1.23
C THR A 84 -11.80 -28.10 -1.86
N ASN A 85 -12.09 -28.06 -3.16
CA ASN A 85 -12.31 -26.80 -3.88
C ASN A 85 -13.73 -26.28 -3.65
N ALA A 86 -13.86 -25.16 -2.93
CA ALA A 86 -15.02 -24.28 -3.10
C ALA A 86 -15.04 -23.76 -4.56
N GLY A 87 -16.22 -23.73 -5.18
CA GLY A 87 -16.41 -23.61 -6.63
C GLY A 87 -15.69 -22.43 -7.31
N ASN A 88 -15.51 -22.57 -8.63
CA ASN A 88 -14.77 -21.65 -9.51
C ASN A 88 -15.16 -20.16 -9.39
N VAL A 89 -16.37 -19.84 -8.92
CA VAL A 89 -16.85 -18.47 -8.76
C VAL A 89 -16.18 -17.75 -7.57
N GLY A 90 -15.85 -18.47 -6.48
CA GLY A 90 -15.10 -17.88 -5.35
C GLY A 90 -13.60 -17.73 -5.62
N ARG A 91 -13.08 -18.36 -6.68
CA ARG A 91 -11.64 -18.55 -6.93
C ARG A 91 -10.99 -17.40 -7.70
N ILE A 92 -11.80 -16.54 -8.31
CA ILE A 92 -11.36 -15.38 -9.11
C ILE A 92 -11.67 -14.07 -8.35
N ASP A 93 -12.82 -13.97 -7.68
CA ASP A 93 -13.23 -12.74 -6.99
C ASP A 93 -12.63 -12.57 -5.57
N SER A 94 -12.27 -13.66 -4.88
CA SER A 94 -11.66 -13.59 -3.52
C SER A 94 -10.12 -13.73 -3.50
N GLY A 95 -9.51 -14.01 -4.66
CA GLY A 95 -8.13 -14.51 -4.76
C GLY A 95 -7.03 -13.53 -4.34
N VAL A 96 -7.31 -12.22 -4.33
CA VAL A 96 -6.31 -11.20 -3.98
C VAL A 96 -6.19 -11.01 -2.46
N PHE A 97 -7.29 -11.02 -1.72
CA PHE A 97 -7.27 -10.97 -0.25
C PHE A 97 -6.82 -12.30 0.36
N ALA A 98 -6.91 -13.41 -0.39
CA ALA A 98 -6.43 -14.71 0.04
C ALA A 98 -4.92 -14.73 0.36
N GLY A 99 -4.13 -13.81 -0.21
CA GLY A 99 -2.71 -13.66 0.08
C GLY A 99 -2.39 -12.89 1.36
N LEU A 100 -3.30 -12.04 1.85
CA LEU A 100 -3.02 -11.16 3.00
C LEU A 100 -2.93 -11.95 4.31
N ALA A 101 -3.87 -12.87 4.54
CA ALA A 101 -3.89 -13.71 5.75
C ALA A 101 -2.62 -14.58 5.91
N PRO A 102 -2.21 -15.39 4.91
CA PRO A 102 -1.00 -16.19 5.00
C PRO A 102 0.28 -15.33 5.04
N ALA A 103 0.31 -14.19 4.33
CA ALA A 103 1.42 -13.25 4.39
C ALA A 103 1.59 -12.63 5.80
N MET A 104 0.49 -12.21 6.41
CA MET A 104 0.49 -11.71 7.78
C MET A 104 0.92 -12.80 8.77
N ALA A 105 0.39 -14.02 8.64
CA ALA A 105 0.77 -15.13 9.50
C ALA A 105 2.27 -15.43 9.41
N ALA A 106 2.83 -15.51 8.20
CA ALA A 106 4.25 -15.74 8.00
C ALA A 106 5.11 -14.59 8.56
N GLY A 107 4.71 -13.33 8.34
CA GLY A 107 5.37 -12.16 8.91
C GLY A 107 5.38 -12.17 10.43
N VAL A 108 4.26 -12.51 11.06
CA VAL A 108 4.14 -12.63 12.53
C VAL A 108 5.02 -13.77 13.05
N ILE A 109 5.01 -14.93 12.40
CA ILE A 109 5.88 -16.06 12.77
C ILE A 109 7.34 -15.65 12.72
N VAL A 110 7.79 -15.03 11.64
CA VAL A 110 9.17 -14.55 11.50
C VAL A 110 9.51 -13.49 12.55
N ALA A 111 8.57 -12.58 12.86
CA ALA A 111 8.75 -11.61 13.93
C ALA A 111 8.88 -12.26 15.32
N LEU A 112 8.12 -13.32 15.60
CA LEU A 112 8.22 -14.06 16.86
C LEU A 112 9.52 -14.87 16.94
N LEU A 113 9.89 -15.57 15.87
CA LEU A 113 11.14 -16.32 15.78
C LEU A 113 12.37 -15.42 15.92
N SER A 114 12.34 -14.23 15.31
CA SER A 114 13.43 -13.26 15.42
C SER A 114 13.58 -12.73 16.86
N GLN A 115 12.48 -12.63 17.59
CA GLN A 115 12.48 -12.23 19.00
C GLN A 115 12.91 -13.36 19.93
N MET A 116 12.54 -14.61 19.64
CA MET A 116 13.01 -15.79 20.37
C MET A 116 14.51 -16.01 20.20
N SER A 117 15.06 -15.66 19.04
CA SER A 117 16.50 -15.78 18.74
C SER A 117 17.33 -14.64 19.34
N ARG A 118 16.69 -13.61 19.90
CA ARG A 118 17.36 -12.42 20.41
C ARG A 118 17.99 -12.73 21.77
N ARG A 119 19.31 -12.53 21.85
CA ARG A 119 20.10 -12.71 23.08
C ARG A 119 20.11 -11.47 23.98
N ASP A 120 19.66 -10.33 23.47
CA ASP A 120 19.60 -9.08 24.21
C ASP A 120 18.40 -9.05 25.17
N GLY A 121 18.59 -8.45 26.35
CA GLY A 121 17.61 -8.44 27.44
C GLY A 121 16.16 -8.08 27.02
N ARG A 122 15.20 -8.73 27.68
CA ARG A 122 13.75 -8.76 27.38
C ARG A 122 12.98 -7.45 27.59
N GLY A 123 13.65 -6.34 27.89
CA GLY A 123 13.04 -5.10 28.41
C GLY A 123 12.14 -4.31 27.47
N SER A 124 11.84 -4.80 26.25
CA SER A 124 10.96 -4.10 25.29
C SER A 124 10.38 -5.04 24.22
N LEU A 125 10.08 -6.29 24.59
CA LEU A 125 9.54 -7.30 23.66
C LEU A 125 8.25 -6.82 22.99
N VAL A 126 7.26 -6.37 23.78
CA VAL A 126 5.94 -5.94 23.26
C VAL A 126 6.06 -4.78 22.26
N LEU A 127 6.91 -3.80 22.57
CA LEU A 127 7.12 -2.64 21.70
C LEU A 127 7.78 -3.03 20.38
N THR A 128 8.79 -3.91 20.43
CA THR A 128 9.52 -4.35 19.24
C THR A 128 8.73 -5.36 18.38
N THR A 129 7.92 -6.24 18.99
CA THR A 129 6.99 -7.10 18.26
C THR A 129 5.86 -6.31 17.63
N GLY A 130 5.20 -5.43 18.40
CA GLY A 130 4.13 -4.57 17.88
C GLY A 130 4.60 -3.75 16.69
N TYR A 131 5.79 -3.16 16.79
CA TYR A 131 6.42 -2.44 15.68
C TYR A 131 6.62 -3.32 14.44
N ALA A 132 7.18 -4.53 14.59
CA ALA A 132 7.42 -5.45 13.49
C ALA A 132 6.10 -5.88 12.83
N VAL A 133 5.08 -6.21 13.63
CA VAL A 133 3.75 -6.61 13.14
C VAL A 133 3.06 -5.47 12.39
N SER A 134 3.15 -4.23 12.87
CA SER A 134 2.62 -3.07 12.14
C SER A 134 3.30 -2.88 10.78
N LEU A 135 4.61 -3.05 10.69
CA LEU A 135 5.31 -3.01 9.39
C LEU A 135 4.87 -4.14 8.46
N CYS A 136 4.69 -5.35 8.98
CA CYS A 136 4.15 -6.46 8.20
C CYS A 136 2.77 -6.10 7.63
N ALA A 137 1.89 -5.53 8.46
CA ALA A 137 0.57 -5.07 8.02
C ALA A 137 0.67 -4.06 6.88
N PHE A 138 1.51 -3.03 7.00
CA PHE A 138 1.68 -2.05 5.92
C PHE A 138 2.28 -2.66 4.65
N ALA A 139 3.29 -3.53 4.76
CA ALA A 139 3.88 -4.19 3.60
C ALA A 139 2.87 -5.09 2.86
N VAL A 140 2.02 -5.77 3.62
CA VAL A 140 0.99 -6.67 3.07
C VAL A 140 -0.15 -5.88 2.42
N LEU A 141 -0.56 -4.73 2.98
CA LEU A 141 -1.58 -3.88 2.34
C LEU A 141 -1.19 -3.45 0.92
N ALA A 142 0.09 -3.18 0.66
CA ALA A 142 0.60 -2.74 -0.64
C ALA A 142 0.26 -3.72 -1.80
N ILE A 143 -0.02 -4.98 -1.49
CA ILE A 143 -0.39 -6.01 -2.46
C ILE A 143 -1.72 -5.69 -3.18
N GLY A 144 -2.58 -4.85 -2.58
CA GLY A 144 -3.83 -4.40 -3.19
C GLY A 144 -3.65 -3.81 -4.60
N TRP A 145 -2.51 -3.17 -4.89
CA TRP A 145 -2.19 -2.68 -6.23
C TRP A 145 -2.00 -3.80 -7.27
N ILE A 146 -1.39 -4.92 -6.87
CA ILE A 146 -1.23 -6.10 -7.74
C ILE A 146 -2.60 -6.72 -8.02
N GLY A 147 -3.45 -6.76 -6.99
CA GLY A 147 -4.82 -7.20 -7.12
C GLY A 147 -5.63 -6.36 -8.09
N ALA A 148 -5.52 -5.04 -7.97
CA ALA A 148 -6.19 -4.11 -8.87
C ALA A 148 -5.71 -4.30 -10.32
N ALA A 149 -4.41 -4.52 -10.53
CA ALA A 149 -3.84 -4.75 -11.86
C ALA A 149 -4.34 -6.05 -12.52
N LYS A 150 -4.79 -7.04 -11.72
CA LYS A 150 -5.35 -8.31 -12.21
C LYS A 150 -6.87 -8.25 -12.44
N SER A 151 -7.54 -7.18 -12.01
CA SER A 151 -8.98 -7.00 -12.22
C SER A 151 -9.29 -6.62 -13.67
N LEU A 152 -10.53 -6.88 -14.11
CA LEU A 152 -11.06 -6.38 -15.37
C LEU A 152 -11.04 -4.84 -15.35
N GLY A 153 -10.39 -4.22 -16.34
CA GLY A 153 -10.18 -2.76 -16.34
C GLY A 153 -9.15 -2.27 -15.30
N GLY A 154 -8.25 -3.13 -14.82
CA GLY A 154 -7.30 -2.78 -13.75
C GLY A 154 -6.35 -1.61 -14.05
N ALA A 155 -5.80 -1.54 -15.27
CA ALA A 155 -4.86 -0.49 -15.67
C ALA A 155 -5.45 0.94 -15.62
N PRO A 156 -6.63 1.22 -16.22
CA PRO A 156 -7.22 2.55 -16.13
C PRO A 156 -7.62 2.92 -14.70
N VAL A 157 -8.06 1.96 -13.87
CA VAL A 157 -8.36 2.22 -12.45
C VAL A 157 -7.11 2.64 -11.70
N ILE A 158 -6.00 1.92 -11.87
CA ILE A 158 -4.72 2.26 -11.27
C ILE A 158 -4.28 3.66 -11.69
N ALA A 159 -4.46 4.02 -12.97
CA ALA A 159 -4.13 5.34 -13.48
C ALA A 159 -4.95 6.46 -12.83
N VAL A 160 -6.28 6.32 -12.75
CA VAL A 160 -7.16 7.28 -12.06
C VAL A 160 -6.76 7.43 -10.59
N CYS A 161 -6.51 6.29 -9.93
CA CYS A 161 -6.10 6.26 -8.54
C CYS A 161 -4.74 6.96 -8.34
N ALA A 162 -3.77 6.72 -9.22
CA ALA A 162 -2.45 7.34 -9.18
C ALA A 162 -2.51 8.86 -9.43
N ILE A 163 -3.37 9.31 -10.34
CA ILE A 163 -3.64 10.73 -10.58
C ILE A 163 -4.25 11.38 -9.33
N ALA A 164 -5.23 10.72 -8.71
CA ALA A 164 -5.86 11.19 -7.48
C ALA A 164 -4.86 11.27 -6.30
N VAL A 165 -4.02 10.23 -6.10
CA VAL A 165 -2.91 10.27 -5.11
C VAL A 165 -2.02 11.47 -5.39
N SER A 166 -1.62 11.66 -6.64
CA SER A 166 -0.67 12.71 -7.02
C SER A 166 -1.25 14.10 -6.77
N ALA A 167 -2.50 14.34 -7.18
CA ALA A 167 -3.21 15.59 -6.93
C ALA A 167 -3.34 15.87 -5.42
N ALA A 168 -3.77 14.88 -4.63
CA ALA A 168 -3.88 15.01 -3.18
C ALA A 168 -2.55 15.40 -2.53
N LEU A 169 -1.47 14.71 -2.89
CA LEU A 169 -0.16 14.91 -2.29
C LEU A 169 0.49 16.23 -2.73
N LEU A 170 0.26 16.68 -3.96
CA LEU A 170 0.73 17.98 -4.45
C LEU A 170 0.01 19.13 -3.74
N VAL A 171 -1.31 19.03 -3.55
CA VAL A 171 -2.06 20.04 -2.79
C VAL A 171 -1.66 20.04 -1.31
N TRP A 172 -1.35 18.87 -0.75
CA TRP A 172 -0.83 18.74 0.61
C TRP A 172 0.56 19.37 0.81
N LEU A 173 1.28 19.75 -0.25
CA LEU A 173 2.53 20.51 -0.15
C LEU A 173 2.32 22.01 0.03
N LEU A 174 1.12 22.53 -0.22
CA LEU A 174 0.86 23.96 -0.12
C LEU A 174 1.09 24.44 1.33
N PRO A 175 1.71 25.63 1.52
CA PRO A 175 2.00 26.18 2.84
C PRO A 175 0.75 26.81 3.48
N LEU A 176 -0.36 26.06 3.53
CA LEU A 176 -1.64 26.46 4.12
C LEU A 176 -1.83 25.82 5.49
N GLN A 177 -2.86 26.29 6.22
CA GLN A 177 -3.30 25.62 7.44
C GLN A 177 -3.71 24.17 7.12
N ARG A 178 -3.31 23.21 7.97
CA ARG A 178 -3.42 21.78 7.66
C ARG A 178 -4.86 21.30 7.43
N TRP A 179 -5.83 21.88 8.13
CA TRP A 179 -7.24 21.57 7.92
C TRP A 179 -7.72 22.01 6.54
N ILE A 180 -7.33 23.21 6.09
CA ILE A 180 -7.65 23.75 4.78
C ILE A 180 -6.93 22.96 3.68
N ALA A 181 -5.64 22.69 3.87
CA ALA A 181 -4.85 21.88 2.94
C ALA A 181 -5.42 20.46 2.79
N GLY A 182 -5.93 19.87 3.88
CA GLY A 182 -6.58 18.57 3.86
C GLY A 182 -7.90 18.58 3.07
N ALA A 183 -8.77 19.56 3.35
CA ALA A 183 -10.01 19.72 2.61
C ALA A 183 -9.75 19.96 1.11
N LEU A 184 -8.81 20.85 0.77
CA LEU A 184 -8.42 21.11 -0.62
C LEU A 184 -7.82 19.87 -1.28
N ALA A 185 -7.01 19.08 -0.57
CA ALA A 185 -6.43 17.87 -1.14
C ALA A 185 -7.49 16.82 -1.47
N VAL A 186 -8.52 16.70 -0.64
CA VAL A 186 -9.68 15.83 -0.91
C VAL A 186 -10.46 16.33 -2.13
N VAL A 187 -10.75 17.64 -2.20
CA VAL A 187 -11.46 18.23 -3.36
C VAL A 187 -10.64 18.07 -4.64
N ALA A 188 -9.34 18.32 -4.59
CA ALA A 188 -8.45 18.19 -5.75
C ALA A 188 -8.35 16.74 -6.22
N ALA A 189 -8.29 15.77 -5.31
CA ALA A 189 -8.29 14.36 -5.66
C ALA A 189 -9.63 13.90 -6.23
N ALA A 190 -10.75 14.38 -5.68
CA ALA A 190 -12.08 14.10 -6.21
C ALA A 190 -12.23 14.67 -7.63
N ALA A 191 -11.80 15.91 -7.86
CA ALA A 191 -11.82 16.55 -9.16
C ALA A 191 -10.88 15.83 -10.15
N ALA A 192 -9.64 15.55 -9.76
CA ALA A 192 -8.67 14.87 -10.62
C ALA A 192 -9.10 13.43 -10.94
N GLY A 193 -9.63 12.68 -9.97
CA GLY A 193 -10.20 11.35 -10.18
C GLY A 193 -11.44 11.38 -11.05
N GLY A 194 -12.37 12.30 -10.78
CA GLY A 194 -13.62 12.44 -11.54
C GLY A 194 -13.41 12.91 -12.97
N VAL A 195 -12.43 13.77 -13.23
CA VAL A 195 -12.03 14.15 -14.58
C VAL A 195 -11.29 13.00 -15.25
N SER A 196 -10.32 12.35 -14.61
CA SER A 196 -9.52 11.31 -15.28
C SER A 196 -10.30 10.03 -15.60
N ALA A 197 -11.33 9.68 -14.83
CA ALA A 197 -12.14 8.48 -15.04
C ALA A 197 -12.76 8.35 -16.45
N PRO A 198 -13.53 9.34 -16.95
CA PRO A 198 -14.12 9.26 -18.29
C PRO A 198 -13.10 9.39 -19.44
N PHE A 199 -11.90 9.96 -19.20
CA PHE A 199 -10.87 10.07 -20.26
C PHE A 199 -10.02 8.80 -20.39
N LEU A 200 -9.86 8.04 -19.30
CA LEU A 200 -9.06 6.82 -19.27
C LEU A 200 -9.90 5.55 -19.35
N GLY A 201 -11.20 5.65 -19.08
CA GLY A 201 -12.14 4.54 -19.19
C GLY A 201 -12.74 4.45 -20.58
N ASP A 202 -12.43 3.38 -21.31
CA ASP A 202 -13.14 3.01 -22.55
C ASP A 202 -14.57 2.48 -22.28
N SER A 203 -14.95 2.38 -21.01
CA SER A 203 -16.17 1.74 -20.54
C SER A 203 -17.17 2.76 -20.00
N ALA A 204 -18.43 2.66 -20.41
CA ALA A 204 -19.51 3.57 -19.99
C ALA A 204 -19.71 3.63 -18.46
N GLU A 205 -19.25 2.60 -17.73
CA GLU A 205 -19.40 2.47 -16.28
C GLU A 205 -18.36 3.27 -15.48
N MET A 206 -17.26 3.68 -16.13
CA MET A 206 -16.20 4.47 -15.50
C MET A 206 -16.56 5.96 -15.46
N THR A 207 -17.63 6.25 -14.74
CA THR A 207 -18.22 7.59 -14.64
C THR A 207 -17.35 8.56 -13.83
N TRP A 208 -17.60 9.86 -14.01
CA TRP A 208 -16.96 10.90 -13.21
C TRP A 208 -17.26 10.76 -11.70
N LEU A 209 -18.45 10.24 -11.35
CA LEU A 209 -18.82 9.96 -9.94
C LEU A 209 -17.94 8.89 -9.34
N PHE A 210 -17.72 7.79 -10.06
CA PHE A 210 -16.82 6.72 -9.62
C PHE A 210 -15.41 7.28 -9.33
N GLY A 211 -14.86 8.04 -10.28
CA GLY A 211 -13.55 8.67 -10.12
C GLY A 211 -13.48 9.63 -8.94
N ALA A 212 -14.55 10.41 -8.69
CA ALA A 212 -14.62 11.32 -7.57
C ALA A 212 -14.61 10.59 -6.22
N PHE A 213 -15.44 9.55 -6.05
CA PHE A 213 -15.50 8.78 -4.80
C PHE A 213 -14.20 8.02 -4.53
N ALA A 214 -13.63 7.36 -5.55
CA ALA A 214 -12.33 6.72 -5.43
C ALA A 214 -11.25 7.73 -5.05
N GLY A 215 -11.26 8.92 -5.67
CA GLY A 215 -10.33 10.01 -5.38
C GLY A 215 -10.41 10.51 -3.94
N VAL A 216 -11.62 10.70 -3.39
CA VAL A 216 -11.83 11.11 -1.98
C VAL A 216 -11.20 10.08 -1.03
N GLY A 217 -11.53 8.80 -1.21
CA GLY A 217 -10.99 7.73 -0.37
C GLY A 217 -9.47 7.70 -0.43
N ILE A 218 -8.91 7.75 -1.64
CA ILE A 218 -7.46 7.71 -1.87
C ILE A 218 -6.75 8.89 -1.21
N ALA A 219 -7.30 10.11 -1.32
CA ALA A 219 -6.70 11.30 -0.72
C ALA A 219 -6.56 11.16 0.79
N MET A 220 -7.62 10.69 1.46
CA MET A 220 -7.60 10.51 2.92
C MET A 220 -6.50 9.55 3.36
N PHE A 221 -6.37 8.40 2.70
CA PHE A 221 -5.37 7.39 3.05
C PHE A 221 -3.96 7.79 2.61
N ALA A 222 -3.81 8.50 1.50
CA ALA A 222 -2.53 9.03 1.04
C ALA A 222 -1.96 10.05 2.04
N ILE A 223 -2.80 11.00 2.48
CA ILE A 223 -2.45 12.02 3.48
C ILE A 223 -2.15 11.35 4.82
N LEU A 224 -2.99 10.40 5.25
CA LEU A 224 -2.78 9.67 6.49
C LEU A 224 -1.44 8.93 6.48
N GLY A 225 -1.07 8.28 5.37
CA GLY A 225 0.23 7.61 5.24
C GLY A 225 1.41 8.58 5.29
N GLN A 226 1.29 9.77 4.69
CA GLN A 226 2.33 10.80 4.82
C GLN A 226 2.46 11.31 6.25
N VAL A 227 1.34 11.56 6.94
CA VAL A 227 1.34 12.05 8.33
C VAL A 227 1.92 10.99 9.26
N LEU A 228 1.43 9.75 9.17
CA LEU A 228 1.87 8.63 9.99
C LEU A 228 3.35 8.32 9.73
N GLY A 229 3.77 8.25 8.48
CA GLY A 229 5.15 7.94 8.11
C GLY A 229 6.14 9.01 8.58
N ARG A 230 5.76 10.29 8.51
CA ARG A 230 6.57 11.40 9.04
C ARG A 230 6.62 11.42 10.55
N ALA A 231 5.50 11.15 11.23
CA ALA A 231 5.47 11.00 12.69
C ALA A 231 6.40 9.85 13.12
N TRP A 232 6.37 8.73 12.40
CA TRP A 232 7.24 7.58 12.62
C TRP A 232 8.73 7.88 12.46
N CYS A 233 9.07 8.82 11.56
CA CYS A 233 10.43 9.27 11.32
C CYS A 233 10.85 10.46 12.19
N SER A 234 9.93 11.09 12.94
CA SER A 234 10.20 12.28 13.74
C SER A 234 11.14 11.98 14.91
N GLY A 235 12.00 12.97 15.27
CA GLY A 235 12.93 12.84 16.40
C GLY A 235 14.27 12.15 16.11
N ARG A 236 14.59 11.82 14.85
CA ARG A 236 15.82 11.09 14.49
C ARG A 236 16.92 12.01 13.97
N ARG A 237 18.16 11.79 14.44
CA ARG A 237 19.36 12.58 14.08
C ARG A 237 20.01 12.21 12.73
N HIS A 238 19.65 11.07 12.12
CA HIS A 238 20.24 10.62 10.84
C HIS A 238 19.20 10.48 9.72
N VAL A 239 19.40 11.29 8.67
CA VAL A 239 18.52 11.47 7.50
C VAL A 239 18.39 10.19 6.66
N SER A 240 19.42 9.35 6.63
CA SER A 240 19.45 8.08 5.86
C SER A 240 18.55 6.99 6.42
N SER A 241 18.17 7.07 7.70
CA SER A 241 17.47 5.96 8.36
C SER A 241 16.03 5.74 7.89
N GLY A 242 15.36 6.76 7.35
CA GLY A 242 13.95 6.71 6.97
C GLY A 242 13.70 6.95 5.48
N TRP A 243 14.68 6.65 4.62
CA TRP A 243 14.61 7.01 3.21
C TRP A 243 13.39 6.37 2.52
N GLY A 244 12.46 7.22 2.10
CA GLY A 244 11.27 6.86 1.34
C GLY A 244 10.15 6.14 2.10
N PHE A 245 10.32 5.87 3.40
CA PHE A 245 9.28 5.25 4.23
C PHE A 245 7.93 6.00 4.22
N PRO A 246 7.89 7.35 4.38
CA PRO A 246 6.61 8.06 4.37
C PRO A 246 5.87 7.99 3.03
N GLY A 247 6.61 7.90 1.93
CA GLY A 247 6.02 7.78 0.59
C GLY A 247 5.51 6.37 0.31
N ALA A 248 6.30 5.35 0.68
CA ALA A 248 5.91 3.96 0.59
C ALA A 248 4.66 3.66 1.44
N LEU A 249 4.57 4.23 2.65
CA LEU A 249 3.41 4.08 3.53
C LEU A 249 2.15 4.73 2.94
N SER A 250 2.28 5.87 2.27
CA SER A 250 1.18 6.53 1.56
C SER A 250 0.57 5.61 0.49
N LEU A 251 1.42 5.01 -0.35
CA LEU A 251 0.96 4.06 -1.38
C LEU A 251 0.40 2.76 -0.79
N ALA A 252 1.01 2.23 0.26
CA ALA A 252 0.54 1.02 0.92
C ALA A 252 -0.87 1.20 1.52
N LEU A 253 -1.16 2.35 2.12
CA LEU A 253 -2.48 2.63 2.69
C LEU A 253 -3.55 2.90 1.62
N CYS A 254 -3.17 3.39 0.44
CA CYS A 254 -4.11 3.56 -0.68
C CYS A 254 -4.50 2.22 -1.33
N ALA A 255 -3.62 1.22 -1.28
CA ALA A 255 -3.78 -0.04 -2.00
C ALA A 255 -5.13 -0.77 -1.80
N PRO A 256 -5.72 -0.84 -0.59
CA PRO A 256 -7.03 -1.47 -0.40
C PRO A 256 -8.15 -0.74 -1.12
N ILE A 257 -8.12 0.60 -1.16
CA ILE A 257 -9.14 1.41 -1.85
C ILE A 257 -9.04 1.19 -3.35
N VAL A 258 -7.82 1.17 -3.89
CA VAL A 258 -7.59 0.92 -5.32
C VAL A 258 -8.10 -0.46 -5.70
N PHE A 259 -7.87 -1.47 -4.85
CA PHE A 259 -8.43 -2.79 -5.06
C PHE A 259 -9.97 -2.77 -5.04
N VAL A 260 -10.60 -2.19 -4.02
CA VAL A 260 -12.07 -2.10 -3.95
C VAL A 260 -12.65 -1.36 -5.14
N ALA A 261 -12.04 -0.24 -5.56
CA ALA A 261 -12.44 0.49 -6.75
C ALA A 261 -12.38 -0.38 -8.02
N SER A 262 -11.34 -1.21 -8.15
CA SER A 262 -11.22 -2.14 -9.29
C SER A 262 -12.25 -3.28 -9.27
N GLN A 263 -12.71 -3.69 -8.09
CA GLN A 263 -13.74 -4.72 -7.94
C GLN A 263 -15.14 -4.16 -8.23
N LEU A 264 -15.41 -2.90 -7.84
CA LEU A 264 -16.69 -2.25 -8.11
C LEU A 264 -16.97 -2.12 -9.61
N LEU A 265 -15.94 -1.83 -10.42
CA LEU A 265 -16.06 -1.87 -11.87
C LEU A 265 -16.16 -3.30 -12.43
N GLY A 266 -15.42 -4.26 -11.86
CA GLY A 266 -15.53 -5.66 -12.27
C GLY A 266 -16.94 -6.26 -12.05
N ALA A 267 -17.59 -5.87 -10.95
CA ALA A 267 -18.94 -6.36 -10.60
C ALA A 267 -20.02 -5.81 -11.54
N SER A 268 -19.90 -4.56 -12.01
CA SER A 268 -20.88 -3.97 -12.91
C SER A 268 -20.91 -4.65 -14.29
N PHE A 269 -19.76 -5.08 -14.82
CA PHE A 269 -19.68 -5.91 -16.04
C PHE A 269 -20.35 -7.29 -15.93
N SER A 270 -20.49 -7.86 -14.73
CA SER A 270 -21.11 -9.18 -14.56
C SER A 270 -22.64 -9.17 -14.58
N LEU A 271 -23.25 -7.98 -14.50
CA LEU A 271 -24.70 -7.78 -14.44
C LEU A 271 -25.30 -7.31 -15.78
N SER A 272 -24.46 -7.11 -16.81
CA SER A 272 -24.85 -6.73 -18.18
C SER A 272 -24.69 -7.88 -19.16
#